data_AF-A0A951EBW7-F1
#
_entry.id   AF-A0A951EBW7-F1
#
_cell.length_a   1.000
_cell.length_b   1.000
_cell.length_c   1.000
_cell.angle_alpha   90.00
_cell.angle_beta   90.00
_cell.angle_gamma   90.00
#
_symmetry.space_group_name_H-M   'P 1'
#
loop_
_entity.id
_entity.type
_entity.pdbx_description
1 polymer ?
#
loop_
_entity_poly.entity_id
_entity_poly.type
_entity_poly.pdbx_seq_one_letter_code
_entity_poly.pdbx_strand_id
1 'polypeptide(L)'
;MTTMVTRLDRAPGIEDPGRVSGAGEQRLDPEVPGRARRRRFTAQYKLEMLAAYDAAPDGEKGALLRREGLYSSHIVEWRRARDAGALVGLSAPRGRPRRDARDDRIARLEQEKQQLEQELAKARFVVEVQAKLHALLETISESEAPEPGSPR
;
A
#
# COMPACT_ATOMS: atom_id res chain seq x y z
N MET A 1 34.59 -48.10 32.76
CA MET A 1 34.67 -48.49 31.32
C MET A 1 35.23 -47.30 30.58
N THR A 2 36.46 -47.44 30.09
CA THR A 2 37.37 -46.35 29.70
C THR A 2 37.40 -46.24 28.18
N THR A 3 37.07 -45.06 27.65
CA THR A 3 37.03 -44.77 26.21
C THR A 3 38.46 -44.53 25.70
N MET A 4 38.97 -45.44 24.86
CA MET A 4 40.22 -45.23 24.11
C MET A 4 39.97 -44.29 22.93
N VAL A 5 40.71 -43.17 22.89
CA VAL A 5 40.82 -42.31 21.70
C VAL A 5 42.10 -42.71 20.99
N THR A 6 41.97 -43.49 19.91
CA THR A 6 43.08 -43.88 19.05
C THR A 6 43.51 -42.69 18.20
N ARG A 7 44.69 -42.13 18.48
CA ARG A 7 45.40 -41.23 17.58
C ARG A 7 45.87 -42.04 16.36
N LEU A 8 45.54 -41.59 15.16
CA LEU A 8 46.12 -42.13 13.93
C LEU A 8 47.47 -41.45 13.70
N ASP A 9 48.55 -42.22 13.83
CA ASP A 9 49.92 -41.82 13.47
C ASP A 9 50.03 -41.54 11.96
N ARG A 10 50.72 -40.46 11.62
CA ARG A 10 51.05 -40.08 10.24
C ARG A 10 52.41 -40.65 9.88
N ALA A 11 52.43 -41.73 9.11
CA ALA A 11 53.65 -42.27 8.51
C ALA A 11 54.20 -41.31 7.41
N PRO A 12 55.53 -41.23 7.22
CA PRO A 12 56.15 -40.49 6.13
C PRO A 12 56.32 -41.41 4.91
N GLY A 13 55.93 -40.94 3.73
CA GLY A 13 56.19 -41.68 2.49
C GLY A 13 55.20 -41.35 1.38
N ILE A 14 55.35 -40.17 0.79
CA ILE A 14 55.00 -39.97 -0.63
C ILE A 14 56.13 -39.13 -1.22
N GLU A 15 56.90 -39.79 -2.06
CA GLU A 15 57.96 -39.23 -2.88
C GLU A 15 57.33 -38.27 -3.88
N ASP A 16 57.90 -37.07 -3.99
CA ASP A 16 57.46 -35.98 -4.86
C ASP A 16 57.54 -36.41 -6.34
N PRO A 17 56.41 -36.64 -7.05
CA PRO A 17 56.47 -36.83 -8.48
C PRO A 17 56.79 -35.47 -9.10
N GLY A 18 58.04 -35.33 -9.54
CA GLY A 18 58.65 -34.09 -9.99
C GLY A 18 57.70 -33.17 -10.77
N ARG A 19 57.81 -31.87 -10.44
CA ARG A 19 57.18 -30.74 -11.12
C ARG A 19 57.12 -30.97 -12.64
N VAL A 20 55.95 -31.31 -13.15
CA VAL A 20 55.64 -31.21 -14.57
C VAL A 20 55.61 -29.72 -14.95
N SER A 21 56.69 -29.25 -15.58
CA SER A 21 56.68 -27.97 -16.30
C SER A 21 55.83 -28.13 -17.56
N GLY A 22 54.51 -28.19 -17.36
CA GLY A 22 53.53 -28.00 -18.42
C GLY A 22 53.52 -26.53 -18.82
N ALA A 23 53.93 -26.27 -20.06
CA ALA A 23 53.88 -24.95 -20.66
C ALA A 23 52.47 -24.35 -20.58
N GLY A 24 52.35 -23.16 -20.01
CA GLY A 24 51.47 -22.11 -20.53
C GLY A 24 49.97 -22.36 -20.65
N GLU A 25 49.36 -23.34 -19.99
CA GLU A 25 47.90 -23.44 -19.97
C GLU A 25 47.36 -22.54 -18.85
N GLN A 26 47.07 -21.29 -19.21
CA GLN A 26 46.40 -20.32 -18.37
C GLN A 26 45.17 -20.97 -17.76
N ARG A 27 45.20 -21.18 -16.44
CA ARG A 27 44.02 -21.56 -15.67
C ARG A 27 43.04 -20.39 -15.84
N LEU A 28 42.10 -20.53 -16.80
CA LEU A 28 41.11 -19.50 -17.07
C LEU A 28 40.44 -19.17 -15.74
N ASP A 29 40.49 -17.90 -15.37
CA ASP A 29 39.89 -17.41 -14.14
C ASP A 29 38.39 -17.71 -14.24
N PRO A 30 37.80 -18.52 -13.34
CA PRO A 30 36.38 -18.82 -13.43
C PRO A 30 35.65 -17.51 -13.16
N GLU A 31 35.14 -16.88 -14.22
CA GLU A 31 34.39 -15.63 -14.16
C GLU A 31 33.04 -15.88 -13.48
N VAL A 32 33.07 -16.09 -12.17
CA VAL A 32 31.89 -16.14 -11.32
C VAL A 32 31.60 -14.70 -10.96
N PRO A 33 30.44 -14.14 -11.39
CA PRO A 33 30.08 -12.79 -11.00
C PRO A 33 30.06 -12.72 -9.47
N GLY A 34 30.73 -11.70 -8.90
CA GLY A 34 30.98 -11.58 -7.46
C GLY A 34 29.74 -11.55 -6.55
N ARG A 35 28.52 -11.58 -7.11
CA ARG A 35 27.27 -11.77 -6.37
C ARG A 35 26.20 -12.48 -7.22
N ALA A 36 25.65 -13.57 -6.68
CA ALA A 36 24.50 -14.25 -7.27
C ALA A 36 23.26 -13.33 -7.29
N ARG A 37 22.70 -13.10 -8.48
CA ARG A 37 21.44 -12.36 -8.65
C ARG A 37 20.26 -13.28 -8.33
N ARG A 38 19.61 -13.05 -7.19
CA ARG A 38 18.38 -13.78 -6.81
C ARG A 38 17.19 -13.28 -7.62
N ARG A 39 16.34 -14.20 -8.09
CA ARG A 39 15.08 -13.88 -8.79
C ARG A 39 14.16 -13.06 -7.87
N ARG A 40 13.47 -12.06 -8.43
CA ARG A 40 12.43 -11.28 -7.74
C ARG A 40 11.09 -11.49 -8.44
N PHE A 41 10.04 -11.71 -7.67
CA PHE A 41 8.68 -11.90 -8.18
C PHE A 41 7.87 -10.61 -8.00
N THR A 42 7.30 -10.11 -9.09
CA THR A 42 6.40 -8.94 -9.07
C THR A 42 5.07 -9.31 -8.40
N ALA A 43 4.34 -8.31 -7.89
CA ALA A 43 3.02 -8.55 -7.28
C ALA A 43 2.04 -9.20 -8.28
N GLN A 44 2.05 -8.71 -9.52
CA GLN A 44 1.25 -9.27 -10.61
C GLN A 44 1.56 -10.76 -10.85
N TYR A 45 2.85 -11.11 -11.00
CA TYR A 45 3.25 -12.51 -11.22
C TYR A 45 2.79 -13.42 -10.08
N LYS A 46 2.91 -12.95 -8.83
CA LYS A 46 2.43 -13.71 -7.66
C LYS A 46 0.92 -13.96 -7.73
N LEU A 47 0.13 -12.95 -8.11
CA LEU A 47 -1.32 -13.07 -8.22
C LEU A 47 -1.73 -14.01 -9.36
N GLU A 48 -1.09 -13.91 -10.53
CA GLU A 48 -1.32 -14.81 -11.67
C GLU A 48 -1.02 -16.26 -11.29
N MET A 49 0.10 -16.51 -10.60
CA MET A 49 0.46 -17.85 -10.14
C MET A 49 -0.47 -18.40 -9.06
N LEU A 50 -0.96 -17.56 -8.15
CA LEU A 50 -1.99 -17.98 -7.21
C LEU A 50 -3.28 -18.38 -7.92
N ALA A 51 -3.74 -17.58 -8.90
CA ALA A 51 -4.93 -17.89 -9.68
C ALA A 51 -4.77 -19.17 -10.51
N ALA A 52 -3.62 -19.35 -11.17
CA ALA A 52 -3.30 -20.56 -11.92
C ALA A 52 -3.24 -21.80 -11.00
N TYR A 53 -2.66 -21.65 -9.81
CA TYR A 53 -2.59 -22.73 -8.81
C TYR A 53 -3.97 -23.09 -8.24
N ASP A 54 -4.84 -22.10 -8.04
CA ASP A 54 -6.22 -22.28 -7.57
C ASP A 54 -7.11 -22.96 -8.64
N ALA A 55 -6.89 -22.65 -9.92
CA ALA A 55 -7.63 -23.24 -11.03
C ALA A 55 -7.14 -24.65 -11.42
N ALA A 56 -5.91 -25.02 -11.05
CA ALA A 56 -5.32 -26.29 -11.45
C ALA A 56 -5.98 -27.49 -10.73
N PRO A 57 -6.25 -28.61 -11.44
CA PRO A 57 -6.71 -29.86 -10.83
C PRO A 57 -5.70 -30.46 -9.85
N ASP A 58 -6.19 -31.32 -8.95
CA ASP A 58 -5.34 -32.08 -8.05
C ASP A 58 -4.43 -33.03 -8.85
N GLY A 59 -3.12 -32.96 -8.59
CA GLY A 59 -2.07 -33.65 -9.36
C GLY A 59 -1.33 -32.74 -10.36
N GLU A 60 -1.98 -31.73 -10.94
CA GLU A 60 -1.36 -30.80 -11.88
C GLU A 60 -0.67 -29.62 -11.20
N LYS A 61 -1.12 -29.26 -9.99
CA LYS A 61 -0.51 -28.23 -9.13
C LYS A 61 1.00 -28.41 -8.98
N GLY A 62 1.47 -29.64 -8.77
CA GLY A 62 2.90 -29.93 -8.65
C GLY A 62 3.67 -29.74 -9.97
N ALA A 63 3.03 -30.06 -11.10
CA ALA A 63 3.62 -29.85 -12.42
C ALA A 63 3.76 -28.37 -12.75
N LEU A 64 2.73 -27.56 -12.44
CA LEU A 64 2.77 -26.10 -12.57
C LEU A 64 3.94 -25.50 -11.78
N LEU A 65 4.09 -25.87 -10.51
CA LEU A 65 5.16 -25.37 -9.66
C LEU A 65 6.56 -25.72 -10.18
N ARG A 66 6.76 -26.93 -10.68
CA ARG A 66 8.05 -27.34 -11.26
C ARG A 66 8.39 -26.58 -12.53
N ARG A 67 7.40 -26.31 -13.40
CA ARG A 67 7.60 -25.51 -14.63
C ARG A 67 8.04 -24.08 -14.31
N GLU A 68 7.46 -23.51 -13.25
CA GLU A 68 7.75 -22.13 -12.84
C GLU A 68 8.95 -22.00 -11.89
N GLY A 69 9.53 -23.12 -11.44
CA GLY A 69 10.60 -23.17 -10.45
C GLY A 69 10.16 -22.69 -9.06
N LEU A 70 8.88 -22.89 -8.72
CA LEU A 70 8.26 -22.48 -7.46
C LEU A 70 8.16 -23.65 -6.49
N TYR A 71 8.21 -23.33 -5.19
CA TYR A 71 7.97 -24.29 -4.12
C TYR A 71 6.59 -24.04 -3.50
N SER A 72 6.00 -25.07 -2.89
CA SER A 72 4.71 -24.95 -2.19
C SER A 72 4.71 -23.86 -1.11
N SER A 73 5.86 -23.63 -0.46
CA SER A 73 6.05 -22.52 0.50
C SER A 73 5.76 -21.14 -0.12
N HIS A 74 6.12 -20.92 -1.38
CA HIS A 74 5.85 -19.65 -2.07
C HIS A 74 4.35 -19.42 -2.18
N ILE A 75 3.58 -20.46 -2.54
CA ILE A 75 2.12 -20.36 -2.65
C ILE A 75 1.49 -20.04 -1.31
N VAL A 76 1.92 -20.70 -0.23
CA VAL A 76 1.41 -20.45 1.12
C VAL A 76 1.72 -19.02 1.56
N GLU A 77 2.95 -18.56 1.38
CA GLU A 77 3.37 -17.20 1.71
C GLU A 77 2.59 -16.14 0.91
N TRP A 78 2.39 -16.38 -0.39
CA TRP A 78 1.71 -15.43 -1.26
C TRP A 78 0.21 -15.38 -0.99
N ARG A 79 -0.44 -16.50 -0.62
CA ARG A 79 -1.83 -16.48 -0.14
C ARG A 79 -1.96 -15.63 1.11
N ARG A 80 -1.10 -15.85 2.11
CA ARG A 80 -1.09 -15.02 3.33
C ARG A 80 -0.89 -13.54 3.01
N ALA A 81 0.03 -13.22 2.10
CA ALA A 81 0.27 -11.85 1.67
C ALA A 81 -0.90 -11.24 0.86
N ARG A 82 -1.63 -12.04 0.08
CA ARG A 82 -2.85 -11.62 -0.62
C ARG A 82 -3.96 -11.31 0.38
N ASP A 83 -4.20 -12.23 1.30
CA ASP A 83 -5.29 -12.16 2.27
C ASP A 83 -5.07 -11.02 3.28
N ALA A 84 -3.80 -10.71 3.60
CA ALA A 84 -3.40 -9.52 4.36
C ALA A 84 -3.41 -8.21 3.55
N GLY A 85 -3.84 -8.22 2.27
CA GLY A 85 -3.87 -7.05 1.39
C GLY A 85 -2.50 -6.56 0.89
N ALA A 86 -1.41 -7.19 1.31
CA ALA A 86 -0.05 -6.78 0.98
C ALA A 86 0.27 -6.91 -0.51
N LEU A 87 -0.24 -7.93 -1.21
CA LEU A 87 0.01 -8.07 -2.66
C LEU A 87 -0.71 -7.00 -3.50
N VAL A 88 -1.92 -6.59 -3.10
CA VAL A 88 -2.62 -5.47 -3.73
C VAL A 88 -1.88 -4.16 -3.43
N GLY A 89 -1.46 -3.95 -2.17
CA GLY A 89 -0.63 -2.81 -1.78
C GLY A 89 0.75 -2.75 -2.44
N LEU A 90 1.33 -3.90 -2.82
CA LEU A 90 2.61 -4.00 -3.54
C LEU A 90 2.49 -3.77 -5.06
N SER A 91 1.29 -3.84 -5.63
CA SER A 91 1.04 -3.41 -7.01
C SER A 91 1.01 -1.90 -7.15
N ALA A 92 0.76 -1.17 -6.05
CA ALA A 92 0.88 0.27 -6.03
C ALA A 92 2.36 0.68 -6.10
N PRO A 93 2.71 1.68 -6.92
CA PRO A 93 4.07 2.19 -7.00
C PRO A 93 4.55 2.65 -5.62
N ARG A 94 5.77 2.26 -5.25
CA ARG A 94 6.37 2.56 -3.96
C ARG A 94 6.63 4.08 -3.85
N GLY A 95 5.88 4.79 -3.02
CA GLY A 95 6.00 6.23 -2.83
C GLY A 95 4.75 6.86 -2.20
N ARG A 96 4.79 8.17 -1.90
CA ARG A 96 3.61 8.93 -1.47
C ARG A 96 2.56 8.85 -2.59
N PRO A 97 1.29 8.50 -2.32
CA PRO A 97 0.25 8.52 -3.33
C PRO A 97 0.21 9.90 -3.98
N ARG A 98 0.12 9.95 -5.32
CA ARG A 98 -0.09 11.22 -6.01
C ARG A 98 -1.36 11.85 -5.45
N ARG A 99 -1.24 13.09 -4.97
CA ARG A 99 -2.37 13.91 -4.52
C ARG A 99 -3.44 13.87 -5.61
N ASP A 100 -4.60 13.28 -5.31
CA ASP A 100 -5.64 13.07 -6.30
C ASP A 100 -6.25 14.43 -6.65
N ALA A 101 -6.40 14.72 -7.94
CA ALA A 101 -7.06 15.94 -8.39
C ALA A 101 -8.52 16.01 -7.90
N ARG A 102 -9.11 14.86 -7.56
CA ARG A 102 -10.41 14.77 -6.90
C ARG A 102 -10.39 15.36 -5.50
N ASP A 103 -9.38 15.05 -4.71
CA ASP A 103 -9.25 15.55 -3.33
C ASP A 103 -9.08 17.07 -3.32
N ASP A 104 -8.31 17.61 -4.26
CA ASP A 104 -8.16 19.06 -4.42
C ASP A 104 -9.46 19.75 -4.79
N ARG A 105 -10.29 19.10 -5.63
CA ARG A 105 -11.60 19.62 -5.99
C ARG A 105 -12.58 19.56 -4.82
N ILE A 106 -12.56 18.47 -4.04
CA ILE A 106 -13.39 18.33 -2.83
C ILE A 106 -13.04 19.43 -1.84
N ALA A 107 -11.75 19.64 -1.54
CA ALA A 107 -11.32 20.67 -0.60
C ALA A 107 -11.74 22.08 -1.02
N ARG A 108 -11.67 22.40 -2.31
CA ARG A 108 -12.16 23.69 -2.84
C ARG A 108 -13.67 23.83 -2.68
N LEU A 109 -14.42 22.80 -3.07
CA LEU A 109 -15.89 22.81 -2.95
C LEU A 109 -16.34 22.92 -1.50
N GLU A 110 -15.64 22.30 -0.56
CA GLU A 110 -15.93 22.41 0.88
C GLU A 110 -15.71 23.83 1.39
N GLN A 111 -14.63 24.50 0.97
CA GLN A 111 -14.38 25.90 1.31
C GLN A 111 -15.45 26.83 0.74
N GLU A 112 -15.80 26.66 -0.53
CA GLU A 112 -16.86 27.44 -1.19
C GLU A 112 -18.21 27.23 -0.49
N LYS A 113 -18.55 25.98 -0.15
CA LYS A 113 -19.77 25.66 0.60
C LYS A 113 -19.79 26.39 1.95
N GLN A 114 -18.69 26.36 2.71
CA GLN A 114 -18.63 27.04 4.01
C GLN A 114 -18.78 28.56 3.87
N GLN A 115 -18.19 29.17 2.84
CA GLN A 115 -18.34 30.60 2.58
C GLN A 115 -19.79 30.96 2.24
N LEU A 116 -20.41 30.19 1.33
CA LEU A 116 -21.81 30.40 0.94
C LEU A 116 -22.77 30.20 2.12
N GLU A 117 -22.52 29.22 2.99
CA GLU A 117 -23.32 29.03 4.20
C GLU A 117 -23.23 30.22 5.16
N GLN A 118 -22.06 30.83 5.30
CA GLN A 118 -21.87 32.04 6.11
C GLN A 118 -22.58 33.25 5.50
N GLU A 119 -22.50 33.44 4.18
CA GLU A 119 -23.24 34.51 3.49
C GLU A 119 -24.75 34.36 3.62
N LEU A 120 -25.23 33.12 3.50
CA LEU A 120 -26.63 32.79 3.66
C LEU A 120 -27.10 33.06 5.10
N ALA A 121 -26.28 32.73 6.10
CA ALA A 121 -26.56 33.04 7.51
C ALA A 121 -26.66 34.56 7.75
N LYS A 122 -25.76 35.37 7.16
CA LYS A 122 -25.82 36.84 7.23
C LYS A 122 -27.08 37.38 6.59
N ALA A 123 -27.45 36.91 5.40
CA ALA A 123 -28.65 37.34 4.70
C ALA A 123 -29.93 37.02 5.52
N ARG A 124 -30.00 35.82 6.10
CA ARG A 124 -31.11 35.43 7.00
C ARG A 124 -31.19 36.33 8.23
N PHE A 125 -30.07 36.68 8.83
CA PHE A 125 -30.02 37.58 9.97
C PHE A 125 -30.57 38.98 9.63
N VAL A 126 -30.21 39.52 8.46
CA VAL A 126 -30.75 40.81 7.99
C VAL A 126 -32.27 40.74 7.85
N VAL A 127 -32.79 39.69 7.23
CA VAL A 127 -34.25 39.48 7.08
C VAL A 127 -34.93 39.40 8.45
N GLU A 128 -34.34 38.71 9.41
CA GLU A 128 -34.88 38.60 10.77
C GLU A 128 -34.93 39.97 11.48
N VAL A 129 -33.87 40.76 11.37
CA VAL A 129 -33.84 42.12 11.94
C VAL A 129 -34.90 43.01 11.28
N GLN A 130 -35.04 42.95 9.96
CA GLN A 130 -36.07 43.70 9.24
C GLN A 130 -37.49 43.31 9.67
N ALA A 131 -37.75 42.01 9.84
CA ALA A 131 -39.05 41.53 10.33
C ALA A 131 -39.36 42.03 11.75
N LYS A 132 -38.37 42.01 12.65
CA LYS A 132 -38.53 42.54 14.02
C LYS A 132 -38.77 44.04 14.04
N LEU A 133 -38.04 44.80 13.22
CA LEU A 133 -38.25 46.26 13.09
C LEU A 133 -39.65 46.58 12.57
N HIS A 134 -40.11 45.87 11.54
CA HIS A 134 -41.48 46.03 11.03
C HIS A 134 -42.52 45.76 12.12
N ALA A 135 -42.36 44.67 12.88
CA ALA A 135 -43.28 44.35 13.98
C ALA A 135 -43.32 45.44 15.06
N LEU A 136 -42.16 46.03 15.41
CA LEU A 136 -42.10 47.14 16.36
C LEU A 136 -42.72 48.44 15.83
N LEU A 137 -42.58 48.72 14.53
CA LEU A 137 -43.20 49.90 13.92
C LEU A 137 -44.73 49.77 13.90
N GLU A 138 -45.27 48.58 13.62
CA GLU A 138 -46.70 48.31 13.70
C GLU A 138 -47.24 48.54 15.13
N THR A 139 -46.55 48.04 16.16
CA THR A 139 -47.01 48.23 17.55
C THR A 139 -47.00 49.70 17.98
N ILE A 140 -46.01 50.49 17.53
CA ILE A 140 -45.97 51.93 17.80
C ILE A 140 -47.10 52.64 17.06
N SER A 141 -47.32 52.32 15.78
CA SER A 141 -48.39 52.91 14.97
C SER A 141 -49.78 52.60 15.53
N GLU A 142 -50.01 51.40 16.06
CA GLU A 142 -51.28 50.99 16.64
C GLU A 142 -51.53 51.63 18.01
N SER A 143 -50.45 51.95 18.76
CA SER A 143 -50.53 52.69 20.02
C SER A 143 -50.83 54.19 19.86
N GLU A 144 -50.68 54.75 18.66
CA GLU A 144 -50.97 56.16 18.34
C GLU A 144 -52.40 56.40 17.81
N ALA A 145 -53.24 55.36 17.69
CA ALA A 145 -54.61 55.53 17.24
C ALA A 145 -55.44 56.35 18.27
N PRO A 146 -56.03 57.50 17.89
CA PRO A 146 -56.81 58.31 18.81
C PRO A 146 -58.14 57.61 19.15
N GLU A 147 -58.44 57.51 20.45
CA GLU A 147 -59.74 57.12 20.99
C GLU A 147 -60.88 57.83 20.23
N PRO A 148 -61.82 57.10 19.60
CA PRO A 148 -62.93 57.73 18.89
C PRO A 148 -63.79 58.48 19.92
N GLY A 149 -63.86 59.79 19.74
CA GLY A 149 -64.54 60.73 20.63
C GLY A 149 -65.90 60.24 21.09
N SER A 150 -66.08 60.25 22.41
CA SER A 150 -67.34 60.02 23.10
C SER A 150 -68.44 60.97 22.55
N PRO A 151 -69.59 60.47 22.07
CA PRO A 151 -70.69 61.34 21.72
C PRO A 151 -71.54 61.63 22.96
N ARG A 152 -71.55 62.92 23.34
CA ARG A 152 -72.53 63.67 24.14
C ARG A 152 -73.06 63.07 25.45
#